data_AF-A0A7J2JYA7-F1
#
_entry.id   AF-A0A7J2JYA7-F1
#
_cell.length_a   1.000
_cell.length_b   1.000
_cell.length_c   1.000
_cell.angle_alpha   90.00
_cell.angle_beta   90.00
_cell.angle_gamma   90.00
#
_symmetry.space_group_name_H-M   'P 1'
#
loop_
_entity.id
_entity.type
_entity.pdbx_description
1 polymer ?
#
loop_
_entity_poly.entity_id
_entity_poly.type
_entity_poly.pdbx_seq_one_letter_code
_entity_poly.pdbx_strand_id
1 'polypeptide(L)'
;MPKVRRSVKQAAGALSILLFFVIVFLGLANYGFWDPMFHQILNLALILAILPITLLDTVDFRWRSSIEKALPRFLEGIAHAQLTGLTLLKAFKEAGEGITGPLRDEVRLMMAKISWGMEFEDALRFFMKRADTPLARRVAMLIIEANRSGGVVERIFTPLARATSTFQTMEEERKAQLKPY
;
A
#
# COMPACT_ATOMS: atom_id res chain seq x y z
N MET A 1 9.27 2.85 6.59
CA MET A 1 9.56 2.97 5.14
C MET A 1 8.74 4.13 4.60
N PRO A 2 9.36 5.14 3.97
CA PRO A 2 8.64 6.32 3.50
C PRO A 2 7.74 5.98 2.31
N LYS A 3 6.57 6.61 2.26
CA LYS A 3 5.64 6.51 1.13
C LYS A 3 6.21 7.24 -0.09
N VAL A 4 6.36 6.54 -1.20
CA VAL A 4 6.78 7.16 -2.47
C VAL A 4 5.60 7.97 -3.04
N ARG A 5 5.76 9.29 -3.20
CA ARG A 5 4.72 10.15 -3.77
C ARG A 5 4.51 9.81 -5.25
N ARG A 6 3.26 9.80 -5.73
CA ARG A 6 2.93 9.58 -7.15
C ARG A 6 3.64 10.58 -8.08
N SER A 7 3.80 11.83 -7.64
CA SER A 7 4.54 12.86 -8.40
C SER A 7 6.03 12.53 -8.55
N VAL A 8 6.64 11.89 -7.57
CA VAL A 8 8.05 11.47 -7.63
C VAL A 8 8.23 10.32 -8.61
N LYS A 9 7.28 9.39 -8.68
CA LYS A 9 7.28 8.33 -9.69
C LYS A 9 7.19 8.89 -11.11
N GLN A 10 6.29 9.85 -11.33
CA GLN A 10 6.13 10.50 -12.64
C GLN A 10 7.35 11.31 -13.05
N ALA A 11 7.94 12.09 -12.12
CA ALA A 11 9.15 12.85 -12.38
C ALA A 11 10.35 11.95 -12.66
N ALA A 12 10.52 10.86 -11.88
CA ALA A 12 11.59 9.89 -12.11
C ALA A 12 11.41 9.15 -13.45
N GLY A 13 10.18 8.76 -13.80
CA GLY A 13 9.87 8.17 -15.10
C GLY A 13 10.19 9.12 -16.26
N ALA A 14 9.74 10.37 -16.17
CA ALA A 14 10.02 11.39 -17.18
C ALA A 14 11.53 11.65 -17.33
N LEU A 15 12.26 11.77 -16.21
CA LEU A 15 13.70 11.95 -16.22
C LEU A 15 14.43 10.76 -16.85
N SER A 16 14.00 9.53 -16.55
CA SER A 16 14.61 8.30 -17.08
C SER A 16 14.40 8.18 -18.59
N ILE A 17 13.21 8.56 -19.08
CA ILE A 17 12.92 8.62 -20.52
C ILE A 17 13.78 9.69 -21.20
N LEU A 18 13.91 10.87 -20.59
CA LEU A 18 14.72 11.95 -21.13
C LEU A 18 16.20 11.54 -21.22
N LEU A 19 16.73 10.91 -20.16
CA LEU A 19 18.08 10.34 -20.12
C LEU A 19 18.29 9.29 -21.21
N PHE A 20 17.32 8.40 -21.42
CA PHE A 20 17.37 7.41 -22.49
C PHE A 20 17.53 8.08 -23.87
N PHE A 21 16.68 9.06 -24.19
CA PHE A 21 16.76 9.77 -25.47
C PHE A 21 18.07 10.54 -25.64
N VAL A 22 18.58 11.15 -24.57
CA VAL A 22 19.88 11.86 -24.60
C VAL A 22 21.03 10.88 -24.86
N ILE A 23 21.06 9.74 -24.18
CA ILE A 23 22.13 8.73 -24.36
C ILE A 23 22.07 8.15 -25.78
N VAL A 24 20.89 7.84 -26.30
CA VAL A 24 20.72 7.32 -27.66
C VAL A 24 21.10 8.36 -28.71
N PHE A 25 20.73 9.64 -28.52
CA PHE A 25 21.12 10.73 -29.41
C PHE A 25 22.63 10.95 -29.45
N LEU A 26 23.29 10.98 -28.29
CA LEU A 26 24.75 11.07 -28.21
C LEU A 26 25.43 9.84 -28.81
N GLY A 27 24.86 8.65 -28.63
CA GLY A 27 25.31 7.42 -29.26
C GLY A 27 25.27 7.52 -30.78
N LEU A 28 24.17 7.99 -31.35
CA LEU A 28 23.99 8.12 -32.81
C LEU A 28 24.85 9.24 -33.42
N ALA A 29 25.12 10.32 -32.66
CA ALA A 29 25.94 11.44 -33.11
C ALA A 29 27.43 11.10 -33.14
N ASN A 30 27.91 10.25 -32.22
CA ASN A 30 29.32 9.87 -32.12
C ASN A 30 29.65 8.56 -32.84
N TYR A 31 28.67 7.64 -32.95
CA TYR A 31 28.85 6.32 -33.54
C TYR A 31 27.84 6.13 -34.67
N GLY A 32 28.29 5.60 -35.81
CA GLY A 32 27.40 5.22 -36.89
C GLY A 32 26.45 4.11 -36.45
N PHE A 33 25.26 4.03 -37.05
CA PHE A 33 24.24 3.02 -36.72
C PHE A 33 24.75 1.57 -36.82
N TRP A 34 25.76 1.33 -37.66
CA TRP A 34 26.37 0.01 -37.91
C TRP A 34 27.55 -0.31 -36.99
N ASP A 35 27.92 0.61 -36.08
CA ASP A 35 29.03 0.41 -35.16
C ASP A 35 28.61 -0.50 -33.99
N PRO A 36 29.35 -1.57 -33.68
CA PRO A 36 29.11 -2.40 -32.50
C PRO A 36 29.02 -1.62 -31.18
N MET A 37 29.73 -0.50 -31.04
CA MET A 37 29.65 0.35 -29.84
C MET A 37 28.28 1.01 -29.67
N PHE A 38 27.62 1.40 -30.78
CA PHE A 38 26.27 1.99 -30.73
C PHE A 38 25.27 0.99 -30.12
N HIS A 39 25.32 -0.28 -30.52
CA HIS A 39 24.45 -1.31 -29.96
C HIS A 39 24.69 -1.56 -28.46
N GLN A 40 25.94 -1.51 -28.00
CA GLN A 40 26.26 -1.63 -26.58
C GLN A 40 25.71 -0.46 -25.75
N ILE A 41 25.87 0.77 -26.25
CA ILE A 41 25.34 1.99 -25.61
C ILE A 41 23.81 1.93 -25.56
N LEU A 42 23.16 1.48 -26.63
CA LEU A 42 21.71 1.32 -26.71
C LEU A 42 21.20 0.32 -25.66
N ASN A 43 21.87 -0.83 -25.52
CA ASN A 43 21.52 -1.83 -24.50
C ASN A 43 21.68 -1.28 -23.08
N LEU A 44 22.79 -0.57 -22.80
CA LEU A 44 23.02 0.05 -21.50
C LEU A 44 21.99 1.14 -21.19
N ALA A 45 21.65 1.97 -22.17
CA ALA A 45 20.63 3.01 -22.04
C ALA A 45 19.27 2.41 -21.69
N LEU A 46 18.89 1.31 -22.34
CA LEU A 46 17.64 0.61 -22.06
C LEU A 46 17.58 0.09 -20.62
N ILE A 47 18.65 -0.55 -20.15
CA ILE A 47 18.75 -1.03 -18.76
C ILE A 47 18.64 0.15 -17.79
N LEU A 48 19.40 1.22 -18.03
CA LEU A 48 19.41 2.39 -17.15
C LEU A 48 18.06 3.12 -17.09
N ALA A 49 17.28 3.09 -18.17
CA ALA A 49 15.93 3.66 -18.22
C ALA A 49 14.93 2.86 -17.38
N ILE A 50 15.05 1.53 -17.34
CA ILE A 50 14.11 0.62 -16.67
C ILE A 50 14.41 0.50 -15.17
N LEU A 51 15.68 0.58 -14.77
CA LEU A 51 16.09 0.43 -13.36
C LEU A 51 15.39 1.40 -12.37
N PRO A 52 15.39 2.72 -12.57
CA PRO A 52 14.83 3.65 -11.59
C PRO A 52 13.31 3.48 -11.44
N ILE A 53 12.58 3.18 -12.52
CA ILE A 53 11.13 3.00 -12.46
C ILE A 53 10.75 1.72 -11.72
N THR A 54 11.45 0.62 -12.00
CA THR A 54 11.22 -0.68 -11.35
C THR A 54 11.55 -0.63 -9.86
N LEU A 55 12.62 0.06 -9.46
CA LEU A 55 12.96 0.24 -8.05
C LEU A 55 11.88 1.03 -7.29
N LEU A 56 11.39 2.13 -7.84
CA LEU A 56 10.35 2.94 -7.20
C LEU A 56 9.02 2.19 -7.04
N ASP A 57 8.65 1.40 -8.05
CA ASP A 57 7.45 0.56 -7.96
C ASP A 57 7.61 -0.58 -6.97
N THR A 58 8.80 -1.17 -6.87
CA THR A 58 9.08 -2.20 -5.88
C THR A 58 8.98 -1.66 -4.45
N VAL A 59 9.48 -0.44 -4.19
CA VAL A 59 9.38 0.18 -2.86
C VAL A 59 7.93 0.48 -2.50
N ASP A 60 7.13 1.02 -3.43
CA ASP A 60 5.71 1.28 -3.20
C ASP A 60 4.92 -0.02 -2.99
N PHE A 61 5.21 -1.06 -3.77
CA PHE A 61 4.61 -2.38 -3.60
C PHE A 61 4.93 -2.97 -2.23
N ARG A 62 6.18 -2.89 -1.77
CA ARG A 62 6.57 -3.35 -0.42
C ARG A 62 5.88 -2.56 0.68
N TRP A 63 5.73 -1.25 0.50
CA TRP A 63 5.00 -0.39 1.44
C TRP A 63 3.52 -0.80 1.53
N ARG A 64 2.83 -0.95 0.40
CA ARG A 64 1.42 -1.40 0.35
C ARG A 64 1.24 -2.80 0.92
N SER A 65 2.11 -3.73 0.55
CA SER A 65 2.08 -5.12 1.05
C SER A 65 2.25 -5.16 2.57
N SER A 66 3.07 -4.28 3.15
CA SER A 66 3.22 -4.19 4.61
C SER A 66 1.93 -3.72 5.31
N ILE A 67 1.17 -2.81 4.68
CA ILE A 67 -0.14 -2.37 5.17
C ILE A 67 -1.13 -3.53 5.15
N GLU A 68 -1.25 -4.25 4.03
CA GLU A 68 -2.17 -5.38 3.93
C GLU A 68 -1.86 -6.49 4.93
N LYS A 69 -0.58 -6.79 5.19
CA LYS A 69 -0.18 -7.79 6.18
C LYS A 69 -0.52 -7.39 7.61
N ALA A 70 -0.44 -6.10 7.94
CA ALA A 70 -0.71 -5.60 9.29
C ALA A 70 -2.21 -5.36 9.55
N LEU A 71 -3.01 -5.19 8.49
CA LEU A 71 -4.43 -4.83 8.60
C LEU A 71 -5.29 -5.88 9.35
N PRO A 72 -5.12 -7.20 9.14
CA PRO A 72 -5.82 -8.23 9.92
C PRO A 72 -5.66 -8.07 11.42
N ARG A 73 -4.40 -7.96 11.89
CA ARG A 73 -4.06 -7.79 13.30
C ARG A 73 -4.64 -6.49 13.88
N PHE A 74 -4.67 -5.43 13.08
CA PHE A 74 -5.31 -4.18 13.48
C PHE A 74 -6.82 -4.37 13.72
N LEU A 75 -7.51 -5.07 12.83
CA LEU A 75 -8.95 -5.34 12.96
C LEU A 75 -9.26 -6.27 14.13
N GLU A 76 -8.44 -7.28 14.37
CA GLU A 76 -8.51 -8.11 15.58
C GLU A 76 -8.35 -7.26 16.84
N GLY A 77 -7.38 -6.34 16.86
CA GLY A 77 -7.19 -5.41 17.97
C GLY A 77 -8.42 -4.53 18.22
N ILE A 78 -9.06 -4.02 17.15
CA ILE A 78 -10.30 -3.25 17.28
C ILE A 78 -11.42 -4.12 17.85
N ALA A 79 -11.57 -5.36 17.36
CA ALA A 79 -12.57 -6.31 17.85
C ALA A 79 -12.41 -6.56 19.35
N HIS A 80 -11.20 -6.89 19.79
CA HIS A 80 -10.87 -7.15 21.19
C HIS A 80 -11.17 -5.93 22.07
N ALA A 81 -10.74 -4.73 21.64
CA ALA A 81 -11.01 -3.49 22.37
C ALA A 81 -12.51 -3.18 22.46
N GLN A 82 -13.29 -3.50 21.43
CA GLN A 82 -14.74 -3.33 21.46
C GLN A 82 -15.42 -4.32 22.43
N LEU A 83 -14.95 -5.57 22.49
CA LEU A 83 -15.43 -6.58 23.44
C LEU A 83 -15.17 -6.19 24.90
N THR A 84 -14.14 -5.39 25.18
CA THR A 84 -13.89 -4.84 26.52
C THR A 84 -14.75 -3.60 26.83
N GLY A 85 -15.72 -3.26 25.97
CA GLY A 85 -16.64 -2.14 26.15
C GLY A 85 -16.12 -0.79 25.65
N LEU A 86 -15.00 -0.73 24.91
CA LEU A 86 -14.54 0.54 24.34
C LEU A 86 -15.45 0.97 23.18
N THR A 87 -15.77 2.26 23.13
CA THR A 87 -16.41 2.88 21.96
C THR A 87 -15.57 2.65 20.71
N LEU A 88 -16.19 2.52 19.53
CA LEU A 88 -15.50 2.29 18.25
C LEU A 88 -14.26 3.17 18.06
N LEU A 89 -14.38 4.47 18.29
CA LEU A 89 -13.27 5.42 18.12
C LEU A 89 -12.10 5.17 19.08
N LYS A 90 -12.39 4.80 20.34
CA LYS A 90 -11.37 4.40 21.32
C LYS A 90 -10.73 3.06 20.95
N ALA A 91 -11.52 2.10 20.46
CA ALA A 91 -11.00 0.82 19.99
C ALA A 91 -10.03 0.99 18.80
N PHE A 92 -10.34 1.90 17.88
CA PHE A 92 -9.43 2.29 16.79
C PHE A 92 -8.13 2.91 17.31
N LYS A 93 -8.21 3.79 18.32
CA LYS A 93 -7.03 4.40 18.93
C LYS A 93 -6.14 3.35 19.58
N GLU A 94 -6.73 2.49 20.42
CA GLU A 94 -6.04 1.43 21.17
C GLU A 94 -5.36 0.43 20.23
N ALA A 95 -6.10 -0.10 19.26
CA ALA A 95 -5.55 -1.01 18.26
C ALA A 95 -4.45 -0.36 17.42
N GLY A 96 -4.53 0.96 17.23
CA GLY A 96 -3.52 1.78 16.54
C GLY A 96 -2.18 1.86 17.28
N GLU A 97 -2.16 1.65 18.59
CA GLU A 97 -0.93 1.63 19.38
C GLU A 97 -0.19 0.30 19.28
N GLY A 98 -0.92 -0.81 19.12
CA GLY A 98 -0.36 -2.16 18.99
C GLY A 98 0.21 -2.51 17.60
N ILE A 99 0.00 -1.66 16.60
CA ILE A 99 0.50 -1.87 15.23
C ILE A 99 1.81 -1.13 14.97
N THR A 100 2.63 -1.68 14.07
CA THR A 100 3.93 -1.12 13.68
C THR A 100 4.00 -0.89 12.16
N GLY A 101 5.02 -0.13 11.75
CA GLY A 101 5.29 0.12 10.33
C GLY A 101 4.29 1.07 9.65
N PRO A 102 4.19 1.01 8.31
CA PRO A 102 3.38 1.94 7.52
C PRO A 102 1.91 2.06 7.89
N LEU A 103 1.29 0.96 8.36
CA LEU A 103 -0.11 1.01 8.78
C LEU A 103 -0.30 1.93 9.99
N ARG A 104 0.63 1.89 10.96
CA ARG A 104 0.59 2.74 12.16
C ARG A 104 0.60 4.21 11.79
N ASP A 105 1.45 4.60 10.84
CA ASP A 105 1.57 5.99 10.40
C ASP A 105 0.26 6.49 9.75
N GLU A 106 -0.36 5.66 8.92
CA GLU A 106 -1.62 5.99 8.24
C GLU A 106 -2.82 6.01 9.22
N VAL A 107 -2.88 5.08 10.17
CA VAL A 107 -3.91 5.07 11.23
C VAL A 107 -3.75 6.27 12.16
N ARG A 108 -2.53 6.60 12.59
CA ARG A 108 -2.27 7.82 13.39
C ARG A 108 -2.68 9.08 12.67
N LEU A 109 -2.37 9.18 11.38
CA LEU A 109 -2.77 10.32 10.57
C LEU A 109 -4.31 10.41 10.46
N MET A 110 -4.99 9.29 10.27
CA MET A 110 -6.46 9.22 10.28
C MET A 110 -7.04 9.70 11.62
N MET A 111 -6.53 9.18 12.75
CA MET A 111 -6.98 9.57 14.08
C MET A 111 -6.70 11.05 14.39
N ALA A 112 -5.55 11.57 13.93
CA ALA A 112 -5.23 12.99 14.05
C ALA A 112 -6.24 13.85 13.26
N LYS A 113 -6.62 13.44 12.04
CA LYS A 113 -7.65 14.15 11.27
C LYS A 113 -9.00 14.18 12.00
N ILE A 114 -9.40 13.08 12.63
CA ILE A 114 -10.63 13.02 13.43
C ILE A 114 -10.53 13.96 14.63
N SER A 115 -9.38 14.00 15.32
CA SER A 115 -9.17 14.94 16.44
C SER A 115 -9.25 16.41 16.02
N TRP A 116 -9.08 16.70 14.73
CA TRP A 116 -9.21 18.04 14.13
C TRP A 116 -10.61 18.29 13.53
N GLY A 117 -11.60 17.46 13.88
CA GLY A 117 -13.00 17.65 13.49
C GLY A 117 -13.41 16.99 12.17
N MET A 118 -12.55 16.19 11.53
CA MET A 118 -12.96 15.39 10.37
C MET A 118 -13.93 14.28 10.81
N GLU A 119 -15.02 14.10 10.06
CA GLU A 119 -15.95 13.01 10.32
C GLU A 119 -15.28 11.64 10.17
N PHE A 120 -15.71 10.66 10.98
CA PHE A 120 -15.12 9.33 11.00
C PHE A 120 -15.17 8.63 9.63
N GLU A 121 -16.28 8.75 8.91
CA GLU A 121 -16.43 8.18 7.57
C GLU A 121 -15.45 8.80 6.57
N ASP A 122 -15.27 10.12 6.61
CA ASP A 122 -14.33 10.83 5.75
C ASP A 122 -12.87 10.48 6.07
N ALA A 123 -12.55 10.30 7.35
CA ALA A 123 -11.24 9.86 7.79
C ALA A 123 -10.93 8.44 7.29
N LEU A 124 -11.90 7.52 7.33
CA LEU A 124 -11.78 6.18 6.73
C LEU A 124 -11.61 6.25 5.21
N ARG A 125 -12.35 7.13 4.52
CA ARG A 125 -12.20 7.38 3.07
C ARG A 125 -10.81 7.95 2.74
N PHE A 126 -10.28 8.80 3.59
CA PHE A 126 -8.92 9.33 3.48
C PHE A 126 -7.88 8.23 3.68
N PHE A 127 -8.04 7.38 4.70
CA PHE A 127 -7.19 6.23 4.96
C PHE A 127 -7.14 5.27 3.78
N MET A 128 -8.29 4.81 3.26
CA MET A 128 -8.32 3.86 2.13
C MET A 128 -7.73 4.45 0.85
N LYS A 129 -7.91 5.75 0.57
CA LYS A 129 -7.28 6.44 -0.57
C LYS A 129 -5.77 6.52 -0.42
N ARG A 130 -5.26 6.64 0.82
CA ARG A 130 -3.83 6.71 1.08
C ARG A 130 -3.14 5.36 1.12
N ALA A 131 -3.78 4.34 1.71
CA ALA A 131 -3.30 2.97 1.69
C ALA A 131 -3.28 2.43 0.25
N ASP A 132 -4.30 2.74 -0.54
CA ASP A 132 -4.44 2.34 -1.96
C ASP A 132 -4.25 0.83 -2.18
N THR A 133 -4.83 0.04 -1.27
CA THR A 133 -4.84 -1.43 -1.32
C THR A 133 -6.27 -1.97 -1.40
N PRO A 134 -6.52 -3.08 -2.11
CA PRO A 134 -7.84 -3.69 -2.21
C PRO A 134 -8.44 -4.04 -0.84
N LEU A 135 -7.62 -4.59 0.07
CA LEU A 135 -8.09 -4.98 1.40
C LEU A 135 -8.51 -3.78 2.25
N ALA A 136 -7.69 -2.72 2.32
CA ALA A 136 -8.02 -1.51 3.07
C ALA A 136 -9.29 -0.84 2.54
N ARG A 137 -9.49 -0.86 1.22
CA ARG A 137 -10.70 -0.33 0.57
C ARG A 137 -11.96 -1.08 0.98
N ARG A 138 -11.92 -2.42 0.97
CA ARG A 138 -13.05 -3.27 1.37
C ARG A 138 -13.39 -3.07 2.85
N VAL A 139 -12.39 -3.13 3.71
CA VAL A 139 -12.55 -2.97 5.17
C VAL A 139 -13.13 -1.60 5.51
N ALA A 140 -12.57 -0.52 4.97
CA ALA A 140 -13.06 0.83 5.25
C ALA A 140 -14.53 1.01 4.82
N MET A 141 -14.90 0.49 3.63
CA MET A 141 -16.29 0.55 3.16
C MET A 141 -17.24 -0.24 4.06
N LEU A 142 -16.86 -1.43 4.52
CA LEU A 142 -17.66 -2.22 5.45
C LEU A 142 -17.89 -1.50 6.78
N ILE A 143 -16.86 -0.83 7.30
CA ILE A 143 -16.97 -0.08 8.56
C ILE A 143 -17.83 1.18 8.39
N ILE A 144 -17.73 1.87 7.25
CA ILE A 144 -18.59 3.01 6.92
C ILE A 144 -20.06 2.57 6.84
N GLU A 145 -20.35 1.49 6.12
CA GLU A 145 -21.72 0.98 5.94
C GLU A 145 -22.32 0.53 7.28
N ALA A 146 -21.51 -0.12 8.11
CA ALA A 146 -21.86 -0.51 9.46
C ALA A 146 -22.21 0.69 10.35
N ASN A 147 -21.36 1.72 10.33
CA ASN A 147 -21.55 2.94 11.10
C ASN A 147 -22.84 3.67 10.68
N ARG A 148 -23.10 3.75 9.37
CA ARG A 148 -24.31 4.37 8.81
C ARG A 148 -25.59 3.63 9.18
N SER A 149 -25.52 2.30 9.31
CA SER A 149 -26.67 1.45 9.67
C SER A 149 -27.02 1.49 11.17
N GLY A 150 -26.29 2.26 11.99
CA GLY A 150 -26.51 2.33 13.45
C GLY A 150 -26.24 1.01 14.19
N GLY A 151 -25.62 0.05 13.51
CA GLY A 151 -25.43 -1.31 14.00
C GLY A 151 -24.27 -1.42 14.97
N VAL A 152 -24.54 -1.96 16.16
CA VAL A 152 -23.52 -2.35 17.14
C VAL A 152 -22.40 -3.11 16.44
N VAL A 153 -21.21 -2.52 16.51
CA VAL A 153 -19.93 -2.96 15.92
C VAL A 153 -19.61 -4.44 16.21
N GLU A 154 -20.19 -4.98 17.28
CA GLU A 154 -20.15 -6.38 17.72
C GLU A 154 -20.60 -7.39 16.63
N ARG A 155 -21.52 -7.02 15.73
CA ARG A 155 -22.01 -7.91 14.63
C ARG A 155 -21.05 -8.04 13.44
N ILE A 156 -20.05 -7.16 13.30
CA ILE A 156 -19.22 -7.06 12.09
C ILE A 156 -17.80 -7.58 12.31
N PHE A 157 -17.27 -7.46 13.53
CA PHE A 157 -15.91 -7.92 13.83
C PHE A 157 -15.80 -9.44 14.00
N THR A 158 -16.83 -10.12 14.51
CA THR A 158 -16.82 -11.59 14.65
C THR A 158 -16.79 -12.33 13.30
N PRO A 159 -17.57 -11.93 12.27
CA PRO A 159 -17.45 -12.51 10.93
C PRO A 159 -16.16 -12.09 10.20
N LEU A 160 -15.66 -10.86 10.40
CA LEU A 160 -14.43 -10.38 9.77
C LEU A 160 -13.18 -11.11 10.31
N ALA A 161 -13.11 -11.39 11.62
CA ALA A 161 -12.03 -12.18 12.21
C ALA A 161 -11.99 -13.60 11.60
N ARG A 162 -13.15 -14.25 11.45
CA ARG A 162 -13.26 -15.57 10.79
C ARG A 162 -12.94 -15.53 9.30
N ALA A 163 -13.33 -14.48 8.58
CA ALA A 163 -13.02 -14.37 7.16
C ALA A 163 -11.51 -14.18 6.93
N THR A 164 -10.84 -13.44 7.81
CA THR A 164 -9.43 -13.08 7.63
C THR A 164 -8.47 -14.23 7.95
N SER A 165 -8.81 -15.09 8.92
CA SER A 165 -8.07 -16.34 9.14
C SER A 165 -8.11 -17.25 7.91
N THR A 166 -9.28 -17.44 7.30
CA THR A 166 -9.46 -18.31 6.13
C THR A 166 -8.73 -17.77 4.91
N PHE A 167 -8.73 -16.45 4.68
CA PHE A 167 -7.97 -15.84 3.59
C PHE A 167 -6.45 -15.97 3.79
N GLN A 168 -5.95 -15.87 5.03
CA GLN A 168 -4.53 -16.08 5.31
C GLN A 168 -4.10 -17.52 5.05
N THR A 169 -4.89 -18.51 5.48
CA THR A 169 -4.60 -19.93 5.22
C THR A 169 -4.60 -20.24 3.73
N MET A 170 -5.56 -19.70 2.97
CA MET A 170 -5.62 -19.88 1.51
C MET A 170 -4.44 -19.23 0.78
N GLU A 171 -3.96 -18.06 1.22
CA GLU A 171 -2.81 -17.39 0.62
C GLU A 171 -1.49 -18.11 0.95
N GLU A 172 -1.40 -18.71 2.13
CA GLU A 172 -0.27 -19.55 2.56
C GLU A 172 -0.23 -20.89 1.79
N GLU A 173 -1.38 -21.55 1.63
CA GLU A 173 -1.51 -22.76 0.81
C GLU A 173 -1.17 -22.49 -0.65
N ARG A 174 -1.64 -21.36 -1.22
CA ARG A 174 -1.33 -20.98 -2.59
C ARG A 174 0.16 -20.73 -2.79
N LYS A 175 0.85 -20.13 -1.82
CA LYS A 175 2.30 -19.94 -1.85
C LYS A 175 3.08 -21.23 -1.63
N ALA A 176 2.55 -22.17 -0.84
CA ALA A 176 3.13 -23.48 -0.65
C ALA A 176 3.03 -24.33 -1.93
N GLN A 177 1.90 -24.28 -2.63
CA GLN A 177 1.70 -25.00 -3.90
C GLN A 177 2.48 -24.40 -5.08
N LEU A 178 2.87 -23.12 -5.00
CA LEU A 178 3.67 -22.44 -6.02
C LEU A 178 5.19 -22.53 -5.75
N LYS A 179 5.63 -23.18 -4.67
CA LYS A 179 7.04 -23.53 -4.48
C LYS A 179 7.32 -24.83 -5.26
N PRO A 180 8.25 -24.83 -6.23
CA PRO A 180 8.79 -26.08 -6.75
C PRO A 180 9.53 -26.82 -5.64
N TYR A 181 9.52 -28.16 -5.68
CA TYR A 181 10.33 -29.02 -4.81
C TYR A 181 11.82 -28.70 -4.93
#